data_AF-A0A7X8GUR4-F1
#
_entry.id   AF-A0A7X8GUR4-F1
#
_cell.length_a   1.000
_cell.length_b   1.000
_cell.length_c   1.000
_cell.angle_alpha   90.00
_cell.angle_beta   90.00
_cell.angle_gamma   90.00
#
_symmetry.space_group_name_H-M   'P 1'
#
loop_
_entity.id
_entity.type
_entity.pdbx_description
1 polymer ?
#
loop_
_entity_poly.entity_id
_entity_poly.type
_entity_poly.pdbx_seq_one_letter_code
_entity_poly.pdbx_strand_id
1 'polypeptide(L)'
;MINIEQQIFLKIISPVYIGGAQEKNLQEGLDFFENYRIIESELYHPEKGIDPDLLATALASGDNNALANLIKKQDDWKYRYVRTFMGEKGSTGEIKAFIKSGADGRPYIPGSSLKGAMRSAIANHLCGGHANDNPDPVFIKNFENSLFRYIKVTDCFFNEVRLYRSKIASLGNRGIRWKVARTKNEDNFNPNGFDTAFESPEIGSSSSFSLKIAQPFFQNFQRQLSGLHPYARNFLNQDNIIQHFLEAINQYTLNFVDKEIRWFENYKGDKSNQIIDQMRRIIAPANRGYLMRLGFGTGFHAMSGDWKFDNHIQVGTIERNKNKIPRYKTRRIAFDQWPNPSYFGPLGYVLLSLNPFEQSSLITQESSHETRMGDVKTLEVKPVHRDIILKPNKENLLDAEVKENNQVEVYMPDGTKKIVRLVSGKAEPGKVIEVAIYPDKKGNFNQASFKGYKK
;
A
#
# COMPACT_ATOMS: atom_id res chain seq x y z
N MET A 1 -20.33 2.18 -33.38
CA MET A 1 -19.60 1.80 -32.15
C MET A 1 -20.53 1.94 -30.97
N ILE A 2 -20.56 0.94 -30.08
CA ILE A 2 -21.44 0.86 -28.91
C ILE A 2 -20.71 1.49 -27.70
N ASN A 3 -21.45 1.94 -26.67
CA ASN A 3 -20.84 2.31 -25.39
C ASN A 3 -20.01 1.14 -24.84
N ILE A 4 -18.81 1.41 -24.34
CA ILE A 4 -17.95 0.39 -23.75
C ILE A 4 -18.16 0.42 -22.24
N GLU A 5 -18.33 -0.75 -21.64
CA GLU A 5 -18.35 -0.94 -20.20
C GLU A 5 -17.45 -2.13 -19.86
N GLN A 6 -16.54 -1.93 -18.91
CA GLN A 6 -15.61 -2.97 -18.45
C GLN A 6 -15.51 -2.92 -16.93
N GLN A 7 -15.66 -4.08 -16.30
CA GLN A 7 -15.33 -4.24 -14.88
C GLN A 7 -13.81 -4.30 -14.72
N ILE A 8 -13.27 -3.49 -13.83
CA ILE A 8 -11.85 -3.43 -13.49
C ILE A 8 -11.68 -3.84 -12.03
N PHE A 9 -10.76 -4.76 -11.78
CA PHE A 9 -10.41 -5.20 -10.44
C PHE A 9 -9.25 -4.36 -9.92
N LEU A 10 -9.32 -3.98 -8.64
CA LEU A 10 -8.33 -3.15 -7.96
C LEU A 10 -7.85 -3.85 -6.70
N LYS A 11 -6.54 -3.97 -6.53
CA LYS A 11 -5.87 -4.50 -5.31
C LYS A 11 -4.99 -3.43 -4.67
N ILE A 12 -5.07 -3.30 -3.36
CA ILE A 12 -4.25 -2.36 -2.58
C ILE A 12 -2.83 -2.93 -2.46
N ILE A 13 -1.82 -2.18 -2.90
CA ILE A 13 -0.40 -2.61 -2.85
C ILE A 13 0.42 -1.77 -1.85
N SER A 14 -0.02 -0.54 -1.59
CA SER A 14 0.46 0.27 -0.47
C SER A 14 -0.68 0.99 0.23
N PRO A 15 -0.46 1.55 1.44
CA PRO A 15 -1.50 2.27 2.15
C PRO A 15 -2.05 3.41 1.30
N VAL A 16 -3.37 3.44 1.13
CA VAL A 16 -4.11 4.44 0.38
C VAL A 16 -4.97 5.20 1.38
N TYR A 17 -4.83 6.53 1.40
CA TYR A 17 -5.78 7.37 2.12
C TYR A 17 -6.55 8.23 1.13
N ILE A 18 -7.85 8.37 1.34
CA ILE A 18 -8.68 9.35 0.64
C ILE A 18 -9.55 9.98 1.70
N GLY A 19 -9.33 11.26 1.96
CA GLY A 19 -10.12 12.03 2.91
C GLY A 19 -11.38 12.57 2.24
N GLY A 20 -12.50 12.54 2.95
CA GLY A 20 -13.68 13.31 2.60
C GLY A 20 -13.55 14.75 3.09
N ALA A 21 -14.16 15.71 2.38
CA ALA A 21 -14.29 17.09 2.88
C ALA A 21 -15.24 17.18 4.09
N GLN A 22 -16.10 16.17 4.29
CA GLN A 22 -17.05 16.07 5.39
C GLN A 22 -16.56 15.19 6.54
N GLU A 23 -15.58 14.31 6.30
CA GLU A 23 -15.08 13.39 7.32
C GLU A 23 -14.20 14.16 8.30
N LYS A 24 -14.62 14.21 9.57
CA LYS A 24 -13.79 14.75 10.64
C LYS A 24 -12.65 13.77 10.94
N ASN A 25 -11.49 14.30 11.33
CA ASN A 25 -10.46 13.44 11.93
C ASN A 25 -11.05 12.81 13.19
N LEU A 26 -10.76 11.54 13.43
CA LEU A 26 -11.11 10.90 14.69
C LEU A 26 -10.23 11.51 15.79
N GLN A 27 -10.85 11.86 16.91
CA GLN A 27 -10.25 12.50 18.07
C GLN A 27 -10.21 11.53 19.26
N GLU A 28 -9.05 11.42 19.90
CA GLU A 28 -8.89 10.63 21.12
C GLU A 28 -9.75 11.23 22.25
N GLY A 29 -10.51 10.38 22.95
CA GLY A 29 -11.46 10.76 24.00
C GLY A 29 -12.88 11.02 23.52
N LEU A 30 -13.11 11.16 22.22
CA LEU A 30 -14.44 11.34 21.61
C LEU A 30 -14.83 10.18 20.70
N ASP A 31 -13.98 9.90 19.70
CA ASP A 31 -14.26 8.90 18.68
C ASP A 31 -13.57 7.56 18.99
N PHE A 32 -12.50 7.61 19.78
CA PHE A 32 -11.74 6.45 20.20
C PHE A 32 -10.98 6.69 21.51
N PHE A 33 -10.58 5.61 22.18
CA PHE A 33 -9.65 5.65 23.30
C PHE A 33 -8.77 4.41 23.27
N GLU A 34 -7.54 4.52 23.77
CA GLU A 34 -6.54 3.44 23.67
C GLU A 34 -6.42 2.94 22.22
N ASN A 35 -6.71 1.66 21.95
CA ASN A 35 -6.77 1.06 20.61
C ASN A 35 -8.20 0.71 20.19
N TYR A 36 -9.22 1.30 20.83
CA TYR A 36 -10.62 1.00 20.63
C TYR A 36 -11.34 2.19 19.98
N ARG A 37 -11.97 1.95 18.84
CA ARG A 37 -12.93 2.85 18.20
C ARG A 37 -14.28 2.71 18.87
N ILE A 38 -14.94 3.83 19.17
CA ILE A 38 -16.29 3.84 19.73
C ILE A 38 -17.32 3.56 18.62
N ILE A 39 -18.33 2.74 18.94
CA ILE A 39 -19.49 2.48 18.09
C ILE A 39 -20.59 3.47 18.47
N GLU A 40 -20.66 4.58 17.76
CA GLU A 40 -21.59 5.68 18.05
C GLU A 40 -23.06 5.22 18.07
N SER A 41 -23.45 4.34 17.14
CA SER A 41 -24.83 3.84 17.07
C SER A 41 -25.28 3.09 18.33
N GLU A 42 -24.34 2.45 19.03
CA GLU A 42 -24.60 1.73 20.28
C GLU A 42 -24.56 2.67 21.47
N LEU A 43 -23.65 3.66 21.44
CA LEU A 43 -23.50 4.65 22.50
C LEU A 43 -24.76 5.53 22.67
N TYR A 44 -25.33 5.97 21.55
CA TYR A 44 -26.47 6.89 21.51
C TYR A 44 -27.84 6.18 21.41
N HIS A 45 -27.88 4.86 21.56
CA HIS A 45 -29.14 4.12 21.44
C HIS A 45 -30.10 4.44 22.60
N PRO A 46 -31.37 4.82 22.36
CA PRO A 46 -32.28 5.26 23.44
C PRO A 46 -32.55 4.21 24.53
N GLU A 47 -32.68 2.94 24.14
CA GLU A 47 -33.06 1.85 25.07
C GLU A 47 -31.87 1.05 25.62
N LYS A 48 -30.68 1.26 25.02
CA LYS A 48 -29.51 0.38 25.16
C LYS A 48 -28.20 1.17 25.31
N GLY A 49 -28.28 2.50 25.23
CA GLY A 49 -27.15 3.38 25.37
C GLY A 49 -26.81 3.59 26.84
N ILE A 50 -25.81 4.45 27.03
CA ILE A 50 -25.47 4.95 28.36
C ILE A 50 -26.48 6.04 28.73
N ASP A 51 -26.76 6.20 30.02
CA ASP A 51 -27.59 7.28 30.54
C ASP A 51 -27.21 8.63 29.88
N PRO A 52 -28.17 9.33 29.24
CA PRO A 52 -27.88 10.54 28.47
C PRO A 52 -27.24 11.67 29.27
N ASP A 53 -27.59 11.83 30.55
CA ASP A 53 -27.04 12.89 31.40
C ASP A 53 -25.60 12.60 31.79
N LEU A 54 -25.28 11.33 32.09
CA LEU A 54 -23.90 10.88 32.32
C LEU A 54 -23.05 11.03 31.05
N LEU A 55 -23.61 10.68 29.89
CA LEU A 55 -22.93 10.82 28.60
C LEU A 55 -22.66 12.29 28.26
N ALA A 56 -23.66 13.16 28.41
CA ALA A 56 -23.52 14.60 28.18
C ALA A 56 -22.47 15.20 29.13
N THR A 57 -22.48 14.81 30.41
CA THR A 57 -21.48 15.25 31.39
C THR A 57 -20.08 14.81 31.00
N ALA A 58 -19.90 13.56 30.58
CA ALA A 58 -18.60 13.04 30.14
C ALA A 58 -18.07 13.79 28.92
N LEU A 59 -18.91 14.03 27.90
CA LEU A 59 -18.56 14.76 26.69
C LEU A 59 -18.25 16.25 26.97
N ALA A 60 -18.96 16.88 27.91
CA ALA A 60 -18.76 18.29 28.28
C ALA A 60 -17.54 18.51 29.19
N SER A 61 -17.04 17.47 29.86
CA SER A 61 -15.97 17.58 30.86
C SER A 61 -14.62 18.02 30.29
N GLY A 62 -14.37 17.80 29.00
CA GLY A 62 -13.07 18.01 28.36
C GLY A 62 -11.96 17.03 28.82
N ASP A 63 -12.28 16.02 29.64
CA ASP A 63 -11.37 14.94 30.01
C ASP A 63 -11.45 13.80 29.00
N ASN A 64 -10.34 13.55 28.30
CA ASN A 64 -10.23 12.48 27.29
C ASN A 64 -10.49 11.07 27.87
N ASN A 65 -10.47 10.89 29.19
CA ASN A 65 -10.76 9.62 29.83
C ASN A 65 -12.20 9.51 30.34
N ALA A 66 -12.96 10.60 30.44
CA ALA A 66 -14.30 10.58 31.03
C ALA A 66 -15.23 9.61 30.28
N LEU A 67 -15.25 9.72 28.95
CA LEU A 67 -16.05 8.84 28.11
C LEU A 67 -15.56 7.38 28.17
N ALA A 68 -14.25 7.16 28.13
CA ALA A 68 -13.66 5.83 28.24
C ALA A 68 -14.01 5.16 29.59
N ASN A 69 -13.93 5.91 30.69
CA ASN A 69 -14.26 5.43 32.03
C ASN A 69 -15.76 5.11 32.14
N LEU A 70 -16.61 5.91 31.50
CA LEU A 70 -18.06 5.69 31.48
C LEU A 70 -18.41 4.42 30.70
N ILE A 71 -17.81 4.21 29.53
CA ILE A 71 -17.98 3.00 28.71
C ILE A 71 -17.46 1.77 29.47
N LYS A 72 -16.27 1.84 30.08
CA LYS A 72 -15.65 0.70 30.78
C LYS A 72 -16.39 0.24 32.04
N LYS A 73 -17.33 1.03 32.56
CA LYS A 73 -18.20 0.62 33.69
C LYS A 73 -19.30 -0.37 33.28
N GLN A 74 -19.53 -0.55 31.97
CA GLN A 74 -20.51 -1.51 31.46
C GLN A 74 -19.87 -2.90 31.34
N ASP A 75 -20.54 -3.96 31.81
CA ASP A 75 -19.97 -5.31 31.84
C ASP A 75 -19.60 -5.86 30.43
N ASP A 76 -20.34 -5.47 29.40
CA ASP A 76 -20.21 -5.94 28.02
C ASP A 76 -19.46 -4.97 27.09
N TRP A 77 -18.76 -3.97 27.65
CA TRP A 77 -18.32 -2.81 26.87
C TRP A 77 -17.46 -3.11 25.65
N LYS A 78 -16.58 -4.12 25.74
CA LYS A 78 -15.69 -4.53 24.64
C LYS A 78 -16.42 -5.10 23.44
N TYR A 79 -17.60 -5.68 23.67
CA TYR A 79 -18.39 -6.35 22.63
C TYR A 79 -19.45 -5.43 22.05
N ARG A 80 -19.91 -4.47 22.86
CA ARG A 80 -21.03 -3.60 22.53
C ARG A 80 -20.65 -2.22 22.06
N TYR A 81 -19.80 -1.52 22.81
CA TYR A 81 -19.57 -0.09 22.58
C TYR A 81 -18.32 0.22 21.76
N VAL A 82 -17.46 -0.77 21.51
CA VAL A 82 -16.20 -0.52 20.81
C VAL A 82 -15.83 -1.59 19.81
N ARG A 83 -14.94 -1.23 18.88
CA ARG A 83 -14.20 -2.15 18.02
C ARG A 83 -12.72 -1.87 18.12
N THR A 84 -11.90 -2.92 18.17
CA THR A 84 -10.44 -2.76 18.15
C THR A 84 -10.00 -2.27 16.78
N PHE A 85 -9.14 -1.24 16.74
CA PHE A 85 -8.48 -0.87 15.50
C PHE A 85 -7.53 -1.99 15.05
N MET A 86 -7.52 -2.29 13.76
CA MET A 86 -6.41 -3.01 13.17
C MET A 86 -5.24 -2.02 13.00
N GLY A 87 -4.04 -2.37 13.48
CA GLY A 87 -2.85 -1.51 13.37
C GLY A 87 -2.58 -0.62 14.59
N GLU A 88 -1.54 0.20 14.49
CA GLU A 88 -1.08 1.07 15.59
C GLU A 88 -1.54 2.52 15.42
N LYS A 89 -1.99 3.14 16.52
CA LYS A 89 -2.27 4.56 16.55
C LYS A 89 -1.00 5.42 16.47
N GLY A 90 -1.16 6.65 16.01
CA GLY A 90 -0.09 7.65 15.95
C GLY A 90 0.15 8.33 17.29
N SER A 91 1.22 9.14 17.35
CA SER A 91 1.60 9.83 18.59
C SER A 91 0.92 11.19 18.80
N THR A 92 0.07 11.63 17.85
CA THR A 92 -0.53 12.97 17.84
C THR A 92 -1.96 13.04 18.39
N GLY A 93 -2.58 11.92 18.78
CA GLY A 93 -3.96 11.89 19.31
C GLY A 93 -5.06 12.13 18.27
N GLU A 94 -4.69 12.27 16.99
CA GLU A 94 -5.63 12.42 15.86
C GLU A 94 -5.40 11.31 14.83
N ILE A 95 -6.49 10.76 14.31
CA ILE A 95 -6.47 9.80 13.20
C ILE A 95 -7.25 10.39 12.03
N LYS A 96 -6.61 10.44 10.87
CA LYS A 96 -7.28 10.82 9.64
C LYS A 96 -8.24 9.71 9.21
N ALA A 97 -9.54 10.01 9.15
CA ALA A 97 -10.58 9.06 8.73
C ALA A 97 -10.58 8.85 7.22
N PHE A 98 -10.71 7.60 6.80
CA PHE A 98 -10.88 7.26 5.39
C PHE A 98 -12.35 7.50 4.99
N ILE A 99 -12.58 7.97 3.77
CA ILE A 99 -13.94 8.25 3.29
C ILE A 99 -14.84 7.00 3.33
N LYS A 100 -16.03 7.17 3.88
CA LYS A 100 -17.04 6.10 4.01
C LYS A 100 -18.34 6.50 3.35
N SER A 101 -19.09 5.51 2.90
CA SER A 101 -20.42 5.72 2.35
C SER A 101 -21.37 6.07 3.48
N GLY A 102 -22.16 7.14 3.32
CA GLY A 102 -23.13 7.55 4.33
C GLY A 102 -24.29 6.57 4.52
N ALA A 103 -24.53 5.67 3.56
CA ALA A 103 -25.64 4.73 3.62
C ALA A 103 -25.33 3.49 4.48
N ASP A 104 -24.09 3.00 4.45
CA ASP A 104 -23.70 1.71 5.04
C ASP A 104 -22.36 1.76 5.80
N GLY A 105 -21.72 2.94 5.88
CA GLY A 105 -20.45 3.13 6.57
C GLY A 105 -19.26 2.44 5.90
N ARG A 106 -19.42 1.83 4.72
CA ARG A 106 -18.33 1.09 4.08
C ARG A 106 -17.27 2.03 3.52
N PRO A 107 -15.98 1.76 3.77
CA PRO A 107 -14.89 2.52 3.16
C PRO A 107 -14.90 2.33 1.65
N TYR A 108 -14.65 3.40 0.89
CA TYR A 108 -14.60 3.29 -0.57
C TYR A 108 -13.59 4.25 -1.17
N ILE A 109 -13.06 3.89 -2.34
CA ILE A 109 -12.32 4.81 -3.20
C ILE A 109 -13.34 5.44 -4.15
N PRO A 110 -13.56 6.77 -4.11
CA PRO A 110 -14.48 7.43 -5.00
C PRO A 110 -14.06 7.30 -6.47
N GLY A 111 -15.04 7.11 -7.35
CA GLY A 111 -14.84 7.08 -8.80
C GLY A 111 -14.21 8.37 -9.32
N SER A 112 -14.47 9.50 -8.67
CA SER A 112 -13.80 10.78 -8.96
C SER A 112 -12.30 10.77 -8.66
N SER A 113 -11.86 10.11 -7.58
CA SER A 113 -10.44 9.93 -7.25
C SER A 113 -9.75 8.98 -8.23
N LEU A 114 -10.40 7.86 -8.58
CA LEU A 114 -9.91 6.92 -9.61
C LEU A 114 -9.77 7.65 -10.96
N LYS A 115 -10.83 8.33 -11.38
CA LYS A 115 -10.84 9.10 -12.63
C LYS A 115 -9.78 10.20 -12.64
N GLY A 116 -9.57 10.89 -11.52
CA GLY A 116 -8.52 11.89 -11.37
C GLY A 116 -7.12 11.31 -11.60
N ALA A 117 -6.83 10.15 -11.01
CA ALA A 117 -5.56 9.45 -11.20
C ALA A 117 -5.36 9.00 -12.66
N MET A 118 -6.40 8.39 -13.27
CA MET A 118 -6.37 7.97 -14.68
C MET A 118 -6.13 9.16 -15.61
N ARG A 119 -6.78 10.30 -15.33
CA ARG A 119 -6.70 11.52 -16.14
C ARG A 119 -5.28 12.00 -16.31
N SER A 120 -4.53 12.13 -15.22
CA SER A 120 -3.15 12.64 -15.28
C SER A 120 -2.26 11.74 -16.13
N ALA A 121 -2.39 10.42 -16.00
CA ALA A 121 -1.59 9.47 -16.75
C ALA A 121 -1.94 9.46 -18.25
N ILE A 122 -3.23 9.40 -18.57
CA ILE A 122 -3.70 9.40 -19.96
C ILE A 122 -3.37 10.72 -20.65
N ALA A 123 -3.57 11.86 -19.98
CA ALA A 123 -3.22 13.16 -20.54
C ALA A 123 -1.72 13.27 -20.83
N ASN A 124 -0.87 12.76 -19.92
CA ASN A 124 0.58 12.71 -20.15
C ASN A 124 0.94 11.84 -21.37
N HIS A 125 0.34 10.65 -21.48
CA HIS A 125 0.58 9.74 -22.60
C HIS A 125 0.17 10.36 -23.95
N LEU A 126 -1.03 10.95 -24.02
CA LEU A 126 -1.58 11.54 -25.24
C LEU A 126 -0.81 12.79 -25.72
N CYS A 127 -0.15 13.50 -24.80
CA CYS A 127 0.74 14.62 -25.13
C CYS A 127 2.18 14.18 -25.49
N GLY A 128 2.48 12.87 -25.53
CA GLY A 128 3.81 12.39 -25.87
C GLY A 128 4.82 12.45 -24.72
N GLY A 129 4.37 12.57 -23.47
CA GLY A 129 5.22 12.59 -22.28
C GLY A 129 5.46 14.00 -21.72
N HIS A 130 6.72 14.35 -21.46
CA HIS A 130 7.12 15.64 -20.90
C HIS A 130 6.55 16.79 -21.72
N ALA A 131 5.76 17.64 -21.06
CA ALA A 131 5.09 18.76 -21.71
C ALA A 131 5.58 20.06 -21.07
N ASN A 132 6.01 21.01 -21.91
CA ASN A 132 6.38 22.35 -21.47
C ASN A 132 5.18 23.08 -20.84
N ASP A 133 3.97 22.75 -21.29
CA ASP A 133 2.71 23.27 -20.81
C ASP A 133 1.86 22.18 -20.16
N ASN A 134 0.94 22.58 -19.28
CA ASN A 134 0.03 21.64 -18.64
C ASN A 134 -0.75 20.90 -19.75
N PRO A 135 -0.77 19.56 -19.78
CA PRO A 135 -1.59 18.84 -20.75
C PRO A 135 -3.09 19.05 -20.48
N ASP A 136 -3.48 19.44 -19.27
CA ASP A 136 -4.88 19.55 -18.88
C ASP A 136 -5.72 20.45 -19.79
N PRO A 137 -5.35 21.69 -20.15
CA PRO A 137 -6.19 22.55 -20.99
C PRO A 137 -6.52 21.95 -22.37
N VAL A 138 -5.65 21.06 -22.90
CA VAL A 138 -5.88 20.37 -24.18
C VAL A 138 -7.05 19.37 -24.07
N PHE A 139 -7.13 18.62 -22.97
CA PHE A 139 -8.15 17.57 -22.76
C PHE A 139 -9.35 18.02 -21.91
N ILE A 140 -9.17 19.07 -21.11
CA ILE A 140 -10.16 19.57 -20.18
C ILE A 140 -11.04 20.62 -20.85
N LYS A 141 -10.49 21.57 -21.61
CA LYS A 141 -11.24 22.71 -22.20
C LYS A 141 -12.35 23.22 -21.24
N ASN A 142 -13.43 23.77 -21.77
CA ASN A 142 -14.67 23.96 -21.00
C ASN A 142 -15.36 22.60 -20.83
N PHE A 143 -16.18 22.42 -19.79
CA PHE A 143 -16.86 21.15 -19.47
C PHE A 143 -17.49 20.47 -20.70
N GLU A 144 -18.12 21.24 -21.59
CA GLU A 144 -18.75 20.74 -22.81
C GLU A 144 -17.79 20.03 -23.76
N ASN A 145 -16.53 20.45 -23.78
CA ASN A 145 -15.51 19.98 -24.70
C ASN A 145 -14.51 19.00 -24.06
N SER A 146 -14.67 18.67 -22.78
CA SER A 146 -13.75 17.76 -22.08
C SER A 146 -13.93 16.32 -22.56
N LEU A 147 -12.86 15.65 -23.00
CA LEU A 147 -12.91 14.24 -23.36
C LEU A 147 -13.29 13.35 -22.17
N PHE A 148 -12.86 13.72 -20.97
CA PHE A 148 -13.14 12.98 -19.75
C PHE A 148 -14.61 13.03 -19.33
N ARG A 149 -15.47 13.89 -19.90
CA ARG A 149 -16.92 13.87 -19.62
C ARG A 149 -17.58 12.56 -20.05
N TYR A 150 -17.03 11.91 -21.07
CA TYR A 150 -17.54 10.66 -21.64
C TYR A 150 -17.00 9.41 -20.95
N ILE A 151 -16.10 9.58 -19.98
CA ILE A 151 -15.56 8.50 -19.16
C ILE A 151 -16.25 8.55 -17.80
N LYS A 152 -16.94 7.47 -17.43
CA LYS A 152 -17.54 7.29 -16.10
C LYS A 152 -16.81 6.18 -15.36
N VAL A 153 -16.54 6.42 -14.08
CA VAL A 153 -15.88 5.47 -13.19
C VAL A 153 -16.77 5.38 -11.96
N THR A 154 -17.18 4.17 -11.59
CA THR A 154 -17.96 3.95 -10.36
C THR A 154 -17.05 3.94 -9.13
N ASP A 155 -17.66 4.05 -7.96
CA ASP A 155 -16.98 3.89 -6.68
C ASP A 155 -16.50 2.45 -6.49
N CYS A 156 -15.44 2.28 -5.69
CA CYS A 156 -14.81 0.99 -5.39
C CYS A 156 -14.83 0.75 -3.87
N PHE A 157 -15.67 -0.18 -3.41
CA PHE A 157 -15.96 -0.38 -1.98
C PHE A 157 -15.06 -1.45 -1.35
N PHE A 158 -14.67 -1.23 -0.10
CA PHE A 158 -13.90 -2.18 0.71
C PHE A 158 -14.69 -2.53 1.96
N ASN A 159 -14.33 -3.64 2.62
CA ASN A 159 -15.02 -4.10 3.82
C ASN A 159 -14.47 -3.42 5.07
N GLU A 160 -13.14 -3.30 5.16
CA GLU A 160 -12.47 -2.89 6.38
C GLU A 160 -11.34 -1.91 6.10
N VAL A 161 -10.98 -1.17 7.14
CA VAL A 161 -9.82 -0.29 7.17
C VAL A 161 -8.89 -0.68 8.30
N ARG A 162 -7.61 -0.41 8.09
CA ARG A 162 -6.54 -0.55 9.06
C ARG A 162 -5.87 0.80 9.28
N LEU A 163 -5.33 1.00 10.48
CA LEU A 163 -4.50 2.14 10.81
C LEU A 163 -3.09 1.95 10.27
N TYR A 164 -2.63 2.98 9.57
CA TYR A 164 -1.24 3.18 9.22
C TYR A 164 -0.76 4.51 9.78
N ARG A 165 0.55 4.62 9.94
CA ARG A 165 1.21 5.85 10.34
C ARG A 165 2.03 6.36 9.17
N SER A 166 2.25 7.66 9.12
CA SER A 166 3.18 8.24 8.16
C SER A 166 4.06 9.30 8.76
N LYS A 167 5.27 9.39 8.20
CA LYS A 167 6.31 10.36 8.54
C LYS A 167 6.73 11.12 7.31
N ILE A 168 7.21 12.34 7.51
CA ILE A 168 7.73 13.19 6.43
C ILE A 168 9.24 13.04 6.39
N ALA A 169 9.74 12.46 5.31
CA ALA A 169 11.12 12.54 4.88
C ALA A 169 11.33 13.86 4.12
N SER A 170 12.33 14.65 4.48
CA SER A 170 12.65 15.92 3.85
C SER A 170 14.12 15.96 3.47
N LEU A 171 14.42 16.45 2.27
CA LEU A 171 15.79 16.78 1.90
C LEU A 171 16.31 17.94 2.77
N GLY A 172 17.48 17.75 3.35
CA GLY A 172 18.30 18.77 3.99
C GLY A 172 19.71 18.80 3.39
N ASN A 173 20.61 19.58 3.99
CA ASN A 173 21.95 19.82 3.45
C ASN A 173 22.85 18.58 3.41
N ARG A 174 22.54 17.55 4.20
CA ARG A 174 23.31 16.30 4.32
C ARG A 174 22.56 15.07 3.77
N GLY A 175 21.51 15.29 2.98
CA GLY A 175 20.63 14.23 2.48
C GLY A 175 19.28 14.21 3.18
N ILE A 176 18.66 13.03 3.24
CA ILE A 176 17.29 12.88 3.77
C ILE A 176 17.29 12.92 5.30
N ARG A 177 16.35 13.68 5.86
CA ARG A 177 16.11 13.83 7.29
C ARG A 177 14.63 13.63 7.61
N TRP A 178 14.33 13.17 8.81
CA TRP A 178 12.99 12.85 9.28
C TRP A 178 12.40 13.99 10.10
N LYS A 179 11.17 14.38 9.79
CA LYS A 179 10.47 15.41 10.55
C LYS A 179 10.00 14.87 11.90
N VAL A 180 10.34 15.59 12.98
CA VAL A 180 9.96 15.23 14.37
C VAL A 180 9.13 16.33 15.05
N ALA A 181 9.21 17.56 14.54
CA ALA A 181 8.35 18.67 14.94
C ALA A 181 8.17 19.65 13.76
N ARG A 182 7.36 20.70 13.93
CA ARG A 182 7.08 21.69 12.88
C ARG A 182 8.35 22.30 12.27
N THR A 183 9.36 22.55 13.11
CA THR A 183 10.62 23.23 12.77
C THR A 183 11.87 22.34 12.96
N LYS A 184 11.71 21.08 13.39
CA LYS A 184 12.83 20.18 13.73
C LYS A 184 12.82 18.92 12.86
N ASN A 185 14.00 18.58 12.34
CA ASN A 185 14.27 17.33 11.65
C ASN A 185 15.45 16.61 12.30
N GLU A 186 15.47 15.29 12.23
CA GLU A 186 16.52 14.42 12.76
C GLU A 186 17.05 13.49 11.65
N ASP A 187 18.27 13.00 11.81
CA ASP A 187 18.92 12.15 10.78
C ASP A 187 18.40 10.71 10.84
N ASN A 188 18.10 10.23 12.05
CA ASN A 188 17.59 8.89 12.29
C ASN A 188 16.05 8.90 12.34
N PHE A 189 15.45 7.84 11.84
CA PHE A 189 14.01 7.62 11.90
C PHE A 189 13.57 7.41 13.34
N ASN A 190 12.64 8.25 13.78
CA ASN A 190 11.87 8.06 15.00
C ASN A 190 10.40 7.93 14.59
N PRO A 191 9.70 6.83 14.93
CA PRO A 191 8.29 6.64 14.59
C PRO A 191 7.40 7.72 15.22
N ASN A 192 7.80 8.27 16.36
CA ASN A 192 7.01 9.19 17.16
C ASN A 192 7.35 10.65 16.87
N GLY A 193 6.42 11.55 17.19
CA GLY A 193 6.54 13.00 17.03
C GLY A 193 6.32 13.46 15.58
N PHE A 194 5.31 14.29 15.33
CA PHE A 194 4.97 14.78 13.98
C PHE A 194 4.72 13.66 12.95
N ASP A 195 4.19 12.52 13.41
CA ASP A 195 3.60 11.51 12.54
C ASP A 195 2.13 11.85 12.23
N THR A 196 1.54 11.12 11.28
CA THR A 196 0.11 11.21 10.97
C THR A 196 -0.44 9.79 10.94
N ALA A 197 -1.34 9.47 11.85
CA ALA A 197 -2.14 8.25 11.77
C ALA A 197 -3.31 8.44 10.81
N PHE A 198 -3.64 7.41 10.05
CA PHE A 198 -4.73 7.45 9.09
C PHE A 198 -5.30 6.05 8.82
N GLU A 199 -6.59 6.01 8.52
CA GLU A 199 -7.26 4.81 8.04
C GLU A 199 -6.94 4.57 6.56
N SER A 200 -6.74 3.32 6.18
CA SER A 200 -6.56 2.85 4.80
C SER A 200 -7.19 1.48 4.65
N PRO A 201 -7.78 1.14 3.49
CA PRO A 201 -7.99 -0.27 3.13
C PRO A 201 -6.71 -1.08 3.32
N GLU A 202 -6.83 -2.32 3.77
CA GLU A 202 -5.68 -3.16 4.08
C GLU A 202 -4.88 -3.52 2.81
N ILE A 203 -3.54 -3.52 2.90
CA ILE A 203 -2.68 -3.99 1.82
C ILE A 203 -3.01 -5.44 1.49
N GLY A 204 -3.23 -5.72 0.21
CA GLY A 204 -3.64 -7.03 -0.29
C GLY A 204 -5.14 -7.17 -0.46
N SER A 205 -5.96 -6.32 0.17
CA SER A 205 -7.40 -6.30 -0.08
C SER A 205 -7.69 -5.91 -1.53
N SER A 206 -8.77 -6.49 -2.07
CA SER A 206 -9.17 -6.26 -3.46
C SER A 206 -10.66 -5.98 -3.56
N SER A 207 -11.02 -5.17 -4.54
CA SER A 207 -12.40 -4.87 -4.91
C SER A 207 -12.47 -4.61 -6.42
N SER A 208 -13.58 -4.08 -6.91
CA SER A 208 -13.73 -3.77 -8.33
C SER A 208 -14.62 -2.55 -8.55
N PHE A 209 -14.49 -1.95 -9.73
CA PHE A 209 -15.29 -0.82 -10.19
C PHE A 209 -15.57 -0.97 -11.68
N SER A 210 -16.59 -0.28 -12.17
CA SER A 210 -16.94 -0.24 -13.59
C SER A 210 -16.37 1.02 -14.24
N LEU A 211 -15.69 0.83 -15.38
CA LEU A 211 -15.21 1.87 -16.27
C LEU A 211 -16.07 1.89 -17.54
N LYS A 212 -16.74 3.01 -17.79
CA LYS A 212 -17.61 3.19 -18.96
C LYS A 212 -17.10 4.30 -19.85
N ILE A 213 -17.03 4.05 -21.15
CA ILE A 213 -16.68 5.04 -22.19
C ILE A 213 -17.85 5.18 -23.14
N ALA A 214 -18.45 6.37 -23.18
CA ALA A 214 -19.58 6.66 -24.04
C ALA A 214 -19.15 6.86 -25.50
N GLN A 215 -19.98 6.44 -26.45
CA GLN A 215 -19.73 6.54 -27.89
C GLN A 215 -19.30 7.95 -28.37
N PRO A 216 -19.84 9.07 -27.85
CA PRO A 216 -19.40 10.41 -28.23
C PRO A 216 -17.95 10.74 -27.86
N PHE A 217 -17.30 9.94 -27.01
CA PHE A 217 -15.86 10.04 -26.72
C PHE A 217 -15.05 9.96 -28.02
N PHE A 218 -15.28 8.92 -28.83
CA PHE A 218 -14.50 8.63 -30.03
C PHE A 218 -14.67 9.74 -31.09
N GLN A 219 -15.90 10.21 -31.28
CA GLN A 219 -16.21 11.29 -32.22
C GLN A 219 -15.51 12.60 -31.83
N ASN A 220 -15.56 12.96 -30.55
CA ASN A 220 -14.92 14.19 -30.08
C ASN A 220 -13.40 14.09 -30.03
N PHE A 221 -12.87 12.92 -29.69
CA PHE A 221 -11.44 12.69 -29.71
C PHE A 221 -10.89 12.85 -31.14
N GLN A 222 -11.55 12.25 -32.14
CA GLN A 222 -11.16 12.41 -33.56
C GLN A 222 -11.12 13.89 -33.99
N ARG A 223 -12.10 14.69 -33.57
CA ARG A 223 -12.13 16.14 -33.86
C ARG A 223 -11.01 16.91 -33.17
N GLN A 224 -10.49 16.41 -32.05
CA GLN A 224 -9.43 17.04 -31.26
C GLN A 224 -8.02 16.53 -31.64
N LEU A 225 -7.90 15.53 -32.54
CA LEU A 225 -6.63 14.94 -32.98
C LEU A 225 -5.66 15.93 -33.65
N SER A 226 -6.16 17.03 -34.22
CA SER A 226 -5.32 18.02 -34.91
C SER A 226 -4.34 18.75 -33.98
N GLY A 227 -4.59 18.74 -32.66
CA GLY A 227 -3.71 19.32 -31.64
C GLY A 227 -2.99 18.31 -30.75
N LEU A 228 -3.05 17.01 -31.07
CA LEU A 228 -2.45 15.94 -30.25
C LEU A 228 -1.21 15.35 -30.93
N HIS A 229 -0.31 14.78 -30.11
CA HIS A 229 0.89 14.10 -30.59
C HIS A 229 0.50 12.93 -31.53
N PRO A 230 1.29 12.58 -32.57
CA PRO A 230 0.99 11.46 -33.47
C PRO A 230 0.61 10.14 -32.77
N TYR A 231 1.17 9.87 -31.59
CA TYR A 231 0.81 8.72 -30.74
C TYR A 231 -0.68 8.68 -30.37
N ALA A 232 -1.34 9.83 -30.20
CA ALA A 232 -2.76 9.90 -29.91
C ALA A 232 -3.64 9.37 -31.05
N ARG A 233 -3.17 9.40 -32.31
CA ARG A 233 -3.91 8.82 -33.45
C ARG A 233 -3.93 7.30 -33.39
N ASN A 234 -2.82 6.69 -33.00
CA ASN A 234 -2.72 5.24 -32.87
C ASN A 234 -3.55 4.71 -31.70
N PHE A 235 -3.65 5.49 -30.62
CA PHE A 235 -4.39 5.14 -29.41
C PHE A 235 -5.90 4.89 -29.65
N LEU A 236 -6.53 5.60 -30.59
CA LEU A 236 -7.95 5.41 -30.92
C LEU A 236 -8.25 4.25 -31.86
N ASN A 237 -7.27 3.85 -32.68
CA ASN A 237 -7.47 2.87 -33.75
C ASN A 237 -7.27 1.43 -33.27
N GLN A 238 -7.27 1.21 -31.97
CA GLN A 238 -6.97 -0.08 -31.36
C GLN A 238 -8.22 -0.82 -30.91
N ASP A 239 -8.21 -2.14 -31.06
CA ASP A 239 -9.35 -3.02 -30.79
C ASP A 239 -9.75 -3.10 -29.30
N ASN A 240 -8.86 -2.67 -28.39
CA ASN A 240 -9.13 -2.66 -26.94
C ASN A 240 -8.65 -1.36 -26.26
N ILE A 241 -9.42 -0.28 -26.41
CA ILE A 241 -9.12 1.02 -25.81
C ILE A 241 -8.92 0.98 -24.29
N ILE A 242 -9.64 0.09 -23.58
CA ILE A 242 -9.53 0.00 -22.11
C ILE A 242 -8.17 -0.55 -21.72
N GLN A 243 -7.69 -1.59 -22.40
CA GLN A 243 -6.36 -2.13 -22.17
C GLN A 243 -5.29 -1.06 -22.40
N HIS A 244 -5.39 -0.27 -23.46
CA HIS A 244 -4.42 0.79 -23.73
C HIS A 244 -4.47 1.94 -22.72
N PHE A 245 -5.64 2.27 -22.17
CA PHE A 245 -5.74 3.17 -21.02
C PHE A 245 -4.93 2.64 -19.84
N LEU A 246 -5.09 1.36 -19.51
CA LEU A 246 -4.38 0.73 -18.41
C LEU A 246 -2.87 0.65 -18.66
N GLU A 247 -2.44 0.37 -19.89
CA GLU A 247 -1.03 0.39 -20.29
C GLU A 247 -0.41 1.78 -20.13
N ALA A 248 -1.10 2.83 -20.58
CA ALA A 248 -0.67 4.21 -20.40
C ALA A 248 -0.54 4.58 -18.92
N ILE A 249 -1.50 4.18 -18.09
CA ILE A 249 -1.47 4.37 -16.63
C ILE A 249 -0.28 3.64 -16.00
N ASN A 250 -0.03 2.40 -16.41
CA ASN A 250 1.06 1.58 -15.90
C ASN A 250 2.41 2.21 -16.26
N GLN A 251 2.63 2.55 -17.52
CA GLN A 251 3.88 3.18 -17.99
C GLN A 251 4.15 4.49 -17.25
N TYR A 252 3.14 5.35 -17.12
CA TYR A 252 3.26 6.61 -16.38
C TYR A 252 3.65 6.37 -14.92
N THR A 253 3.00 5.41 -14.25
CA THR A 253 3.26 5.10 -12.84
C THR A 253 4.63 4.46 -12.64
N LEU A 254 5.06 3.56 -13.52
CA LEU A 254 6.38 2.93 -13.50
C LEU A 254 7.49 3.97 -13.67
N ASN A 255 7.36 4.87 -14.64
CA ASN A 255 8.30 5.97 -14.84
C ASN A 255 8.39 6.88 -13.60
N PHE A 256 7.25 7.17 -12.96
CA PHE A 256 7.24 7.93 -11.71
C PHE A 256 8.01 7.24 -10.59
N VAL A 257 7.80 5.93 -10.40
CA VAL A 257 8.48 5.16 -9.34
C VAL A 257 9.98 5.11 -9.60
N ASP A 258 10.41 4.95 -10.85
CA ASP A 258 11.83 4.98 -11.23
C ASP A 258 12.49 6.33 -10.91
N LYS A 259 11.81 7.45 -11.19
CA LYS A 259 12.28 8.79 -10.79
C LYS A 259 12.41 8.95 -9.27
N GLU A 260 11.47 8.39 -8.51
CA GLU A 260 11.53 8.41 -7.03
C GLU A 260 12.67 7.51 -6.51
N ILE A 261 12.88 6.32 -7.07
CA ILE A 261 14.02 5.46 -6.72
C ILE A 261 15.33 6.21 -6.92
N ARG A 262 15.53 6.83 -8.10
CA ARG A 262 16.72 7.65 -8.39
C ARG A 262 16.89 8.81 -7.41
N TRP A 263 15.79 9.41 -6.95
CA TRP A 263 15.83 10.46 -5.94
C TRP A 263 16.39 9.95 -4.61
N PHE A 264 15.92 8.80 -4.12
CA PHE A 264 16.43 8.19 -2.87
C PHE A 264 17.86 7.62 -3.02
N GLU A 265 18.25 7.20 -4.23
CA GLU A 265 19.62 6.78 -4.53
C GLU A 265 20.59 7.97 -4.52
N ASN A 266 20.17 9.12 -5.06
CA ASN A 266 20.95 10.35 -5.09
C ASN A 266 21.02 11.03 -3.71
N TYR A 267 19.90 11.13 -3.00
CA TYR A 267 19.81 11.75 -1.69
C TYR A 267 19.65 10.68 -0.61
N LYS A 268 20.77 10.17 -0.09
CA LYS A 268 20.75 9.12 0.94
C LYS A 268 20.43 9.69 2.32
N GLY A 269 19.84 8.87 3.17
CA GLY A 269 19.59 9.11 4.60
C GLY A 269 19.18 7.82 5.29
N ASP A 270 18.78 7.92 6.55
CA ASP A 270 18.28 6.74 7.26
C ASP A 270 17.05 6.15 6.55
N LYS A 271 17.01 4.82 6.47
CA LYS A 271 15.98 4.01 5.79
C LYS A 271 15.82 4.20 4.28
N SER A 272 16.68 4.97 3.59
CA SER A 272 16.58 5.12 2.12
C SER A 272 16.55 3.77 1.38
N ASN A 273 17.44 2.84 1.74
CA ASN A 273 17.47 1.50 1.12
C ASN A 273 16.18 0.72 1.36
N GLN A 274 15.61 0.78 2.57
CA GLN A 274 14.35 0.12 2.90
C GLN A 274 13.19 0.68 2.06
N ILE A 275 13.16 1.99 1.82
CA ILE A 275 12.17 2.64 0.96
C ILE A 275 12.35 2.21 -0.50
N ILE A 276 13.59 2.18 -1.00
CA ILE A 276 13.90 1.73 -2.37
C ILE A 276 13.48 0.27 -2.55
N ASP A 277 13.79 -0.61 -1.60
CA ASP A 277 13.39 -2.01 -1.64
C ASP A 277 11.87 -2.15 -1.64
N GLN A 278 11.16 -1.32 -0.87
CA GLN A 278 9.70 -1.31 -0.89
C GLN A 278 9.12 -0.79 -2.21
N MET A 279 9.73 0.22 -2.83
CA MET A 279 9.35 0.67 -4.18
C MET A 279 9.57 -0.44 -5.23
N ARG A 280 10.67 -1.18 -5.12
CA ARG A 280 10.94 -2.35 -5.99
C ARG A 280 9.91 -3.47 -5.79
N ARG A 281 9.43 -3.67 -4.56
CA ARG A 281 8.32 -4.60 -4.28
C ARG A 281 6.99 -4.13 -4.87
N ILE A 282 6.72 -2.82 -4.89
CA ILE A 282 5.50 -2.25 -5.46
C ILE A 282 5.44 -2.44 -6.99
N ILE A 283 6.59 -2.35 -7.69
CA ILE A 283 6.64 -2.54 -9.15
C ILE A 283 6.64 -4.01 -9.57
N ALA A 284 7.06 -4.93 -8.69
CA ALA A 284 7.19 -6.35 -9.03
C ALA A 284 5.89 -6.98 -9.61
N PRO A 285 4.68 -6.67 -9.10
CA PRO A 285 3.43 -7.18 -9.65
C PRO A 285 2.99 -6.54 -10.98
N ALA A 286 3.66 -5.49 -11.47
CA ALA A 286 3.27 -4.77 -12.69
C ALA A 286 3.43 -5.60 -13.98
N ASN A 287 4.00 -6.81 -13.89
CA ASN A 287 4.00 -7.81 -14.96
C ASN A 287 2.69 -8.62 -15.04
N ARG A 288 1.87 -8.61 -13.98
CA ARG A 288 0.61 -9.35 -13.85
C ARG A 288 -0.61 -8.44 -13.76
N GLY A 289 -0.42 -7.14 -13.95
CA GLY A 289 -1.47 -6.14 -13.87
C GLY A 289 -0.92 -4.74 -14.16
N TYR A 290 -1.72 -3.72 -13.92
CA TYR A 290 -1.39 -2.33 -14.25
C TYR A 290 -1.28 -1.52 -12.98
N LEU A 291 -0.08 -1.00 -12.69
CA LEU A 291 0.15 -0.19 -11.51
C LEU A 291 -0.45 1.20 -11.71
N MET A 292 -1.23 1.66 -10.73
CA MET A 292 -1.78 3.00 -10.70
C MET A 292 -1.50 3.65 -9.35
N ARG A 293 -1.20 4.95 -9.39
CA ARG A 293 -1.03 5.76 -8.18
C ARG A 293 -2.22 6.69 -7.94
N LEU A 294 -2.73 6.69 -6.72
CA LEU A 294 -3.73 7.60 -6.18
C LEU A 294 -3.07 8.78 -5.46
N GLY A 295 -3.64 9.98 -5.62
CA GLY A 295 -2.96 11.25 -5.36
C GLY A 295 -2.78 11.67 -3.89
N PHE A 296 -3.11 10.86 -2.89
CA PHE A 296 -3.06 11.36 -1.51
C PHE A 296 -1.69 11.19 -0.85
N GLY A 297 -1.20 12.28 -0.25
CA GLY A 297 -0.01 12.27 0.61
C GLY A 297 1.31 12.13 -0.15
N THR A 298 1.29 12.02 -1.47
CA THR A 298 2.44 11.68 -2.32
C THR A 298 3.25 12.91 -2.79
N GLY A 299 2.91 14.11 -2.32
CA GLY A 299 3.66 15.34 -2.58
C GLY A 299 3.37 15.99 -3.94
N PHE A 300 4.07 17.09 -4.25
CA PHE A 300 3.80 17.92 -5.43
C PHE A 300 3.93 17.14 -6.75
N HIS A 301 5.02 16.39 -6.94
CA HIS A 301 5.23 15.63 -8.17
C HIS A 301 4.07 14.66 -8.41
N ALA A 302 3.58 14.04 -7.35
CA ALA A 302 2.55 13.05 -7.48
C ALA A 302 1.11 13.57 -7.71
N MET A 303 0.88 14.88 -7.53
CA MET A 303 -0.43 15.48 -7.76
C MET A 303 -0.49 16.34 -9.02
N SER A 304 0.44 17.27 -9.19
CA SER A 304 0.32 18.32 -10.21
C SER A 304 1.63 18.68 -10.89
N GLY A 305 2.71 18.00 -10.52
CA GLY A 305 4.07 18.42 -10.84
C GLY A 305 4.84 17.52 -11.77
N ASP A 306 4.56 16.22 -11.82
CA ASP A 306 5.47 15.27 -12.50
C ASP A 306 5.66 15.57 -13.99
N TRP A 307 4.62 16.04 -14.67
CA TRP A 307 4.70 16.40 -16.09
C TRP A 307 5.67 17.56 -16.38
N LYS A 308 5.96 18.41 -15.37
CA LYS A 308 6.85 19.59 -15.50
C LYS A 308 8.34 19.25 -15.40
N PHE A 309 8.70 18.05 -14.93
CA PHE A 309 10.09 17.73 -14.60
C PHE A 309 10.51 16.37 -15.14
N ASP A 310 11.59 16.36 -15.92
CA ASP A 310 12.22 15.16 -16.46
C ASP A 310 12.69 14.20 -15.36
N ASN A 311 13.10 14.76 -14.22
CA ASN A 311 13.54 14.01 -13.06
C ASN A 311 13.10 14.70 -11.75
N HIS A 312 13.13 13.99 -10.63
CA HIS A 312 12.75 14.54 -9.32
C HIS A 312 13.92 15.18 -8.56
N ILE A 313 15.11 15.22 -9.15
CA ILE A 313 16.34 15.75 -8.53
C ILE A 313 16.46 17.27 -8.80
N GLN A 314 16.19 17.70 -10.03
CA GLN A 314 16.41 19.07 -10.53
C GLN A 314 15.13 19.90 -10.51
N VAL A 315 14.60 20.16 -9.32
CA VAL A 315 13.25 20.72 -9.15
C VAL A 315 13.21 22.23 -8.88
N GLY A 316 14.37 22.90 -9.00
CA GLY A 316 14.56 24.33 -8.73
C GLY A 316 14.61 24.68 -7.24
N THR A 317 14.85 25.96 -6.93
CA THR A 317 14.97 26.46 -5.55
C THR A 317 13.95 27.56 -5.24
N ILE A 318 13.56 27.70 -3.97
CA ILE A 318 12.87 28.88 -3.44
C ILE A 318 13.89 29.67 -2.63
N GLU A 319 13.96 30.97 -2.86
CA GLU A 319 14.74 31.87 -2.00
C GLU A 319 13.93 32.19 -0.74
N ARG A 320 14.52 31.91 0.42
CA ARG A 320 13.96 32.33 1.71
C ARG A 320 15.10 32.84 2.57
N ASN A 321 15.05 34.12 2.92
CA ASN A 321 16.09 34.80 3.72
C ASN A 321 17.51 34.58 3.15
N LYS A 322 17.72 34.83 1.86
CA LYS A 322 19.00 34.63 1.11
C LYS A 322 19.49 33.18 0.98
N ASN A 323 18.80 32.19 1.57
CA ASN A 323 19.11 30.77 1.38
C ASN A 323 18.26 30.17 0.25
N LYS A 324 18.91 29.44 -0.67
CA LYS A 324 18.25 28.66 -1.72
C LYS A 324 17.84 27.29 -1.16
N ILE A 325 16.53 27.06 -1.03
CA ILE A 325 15.98 25.80 -0.54
C ILE A 325 15.42 25.01 -1.73
N PRO A 326 15.73 23.72 -1.88
CA PRO A 326 15.12 22.89 -2.93
C PRO A 326 13.58 22.91 -2.87
N ARG A 327 12.94 23.12 -4.01
CA ARG A 327 11.49 22.96 -4.17
C ARG A 327 11.13 21.47 -4.01
N TYR A 328 9.90 21.19 -3.60
CA TYR A 328 9.34 19.82 -3.57
C TYR A 328 10.20 18.76 -2.87
N LYS A 329 10.85 19.16 -1.77
CA LYS A 329 11.86 18.40 -1.05
C LYS A 329 11.34 17.27 -0.15
N THR A 330 10.03 17.15 0.01
CA THR A 330 9.42 16.27 1.01
C THR A 330 8.71 15.08 0.40
N ARG A 331 8.82 13.93 1.05
CA ARG A 331 8.09 12.69 0.76
C ARG A 331 7.42 12.19 2.03
N ARG A 332 6.20 11.68 1.89
CA ARG A 332 5.49 11.03 2.99
C ARG A 332 5.72 9.53 2.86
N ILE A 333 6.19 8.92 3.93
CA ILE A 333 6.48 7.49 4.02
C ILE A 333 5.55 6.89 5.05
N ALA A 334 4.80 5.88 4.66
CA ALA A 334 3.90 5.14 5.53
C ALA A 334 4.58 3.91 6.12
N PHE A 335 4.14 3.56 7.32
CA PHE A 335 4.54 2.37 8.05
C PHE A 335 3.39 1.87 8.94
N ASP A 336 3.38 0.58 9.25
CA ASP A 336 2.32 -0.05 10.04
C ASP A 336 2.69 -0.17 11.52
N GLN A 337 3.59 -1.10 11.85
CA GLN A 337 4.01 -1.41 13.22
C GLN A 337 5.45 -0.98 13.48
N TRP A 338 5.80 -0.75 14.74
CA TRP A 338 7.19 -0.42 15.11
C TRP A 338 7.63 -1.21 16.34
N PRO A 339 8.87 -1.77 16.40
CA PRO A 339 10.06 -1.49 15.58
C PRO A 339 10.23 -2.28 14.28
N ASN A 340 9.41 -3.28 14.03
CA ASN A 340 9.55 -4.18 12.89
C ASN A 340 8.35 -4.06 11.94
N PRO A 341 8.27 -2.98 11.14
CA PRO A 341 7.15 -2.80 10.22
C PRO A 341 7.13 -3.88 9.15
N SER A 342 5.95 -4.42 8.86
CA SER A 342 5.75 -5.25 7.66
C SER A 342 5.76 -4.38 6.39
N TYR A 343 5.38 -3.11 6.53
CA TYR A 343 5.38 -2.13 5.46
C TYR A 343 6.16 -0.87 5.84
N PHE A 344 7.10 -0.43 5.01
CA PHE A 344 7.78 0.86 5.18
C PHE A 344 8.08 1.45 3.80
N GLY A 345 7.25 2.37 3.32
CA GLY A 345 7.34 2.84 1.94
C GLY A 345 6.35 3.91 1.54
N PRO A 346 6.25 4.22 0.24
CA PRO A 346 5.40 5.31 -0.23
C PRO A 346 3.92 4.94 -0.16
N LEU A 347 3.04 5.94 -0.26
CA LEU A 347 1.58 5.76 -0.19
C LEU A 347 0.96 5.71 -1.59
N GLY A 348 -0.26 5.19 -1.66
CA GLY A 348 -1.18 5.45 -2.76
C GLY A 348 -1.05 4.54 -3.98
N TYR A 349 -0.45 3.34 -3.89
CA TYR A 349 -0.29 2.44 -5.03
C TYR A 349 -1.33 1.31 -5.01
N VAL A 350 -1.98 1.12 -6.16
CA VAL A 350 -2.94 0.05 -6.41
C VAL A 350 -2.59 -0.69 -7.69
N LEU A 351 -2.91 -1.97 -7.75
CA LEU A 351 -2.79 -2.79 -8.94
C LEU A 351 -4.16 -2.95 -9.58
N LEU A 352 -4.25 -2.71 -10.88
CA LEU A 352 -5.46 -2.90 -11.68
C LEU A 352 -5.35 -4.17 -12.52
N SER A 353 -6.48 -4.82 -12.78
CA SER A 353 -6.57 -5.99 -13.65
C SER A 353 -7.91 -6.05 -14.37
N LEU A 354 -7.90 -6.60 -15.59
CA LEU A 354 -9.12 -6.93 -16.34
C LEU A 354 -9.79 -8.20 -15.81
N ASN A 355 -9.02 -9.06 -15.13
CA ASN A 355 -9.48 -10.29 -14.51
C ASN A 355 -9.51 -10.15 -12.98
N PRO A 356 -10.42 -10.85 -12.28
CA PRO A 356 -10.39 -10.91 -10.83
C PRO A 356 -9.00 -11.29 -10.33
N PHE A 357 -8.52 -10.62 -9.29
CA PHE A 357 -7.39 -11.16 -8.56
C PHE A 357 -7.84 -12.48 -7.95
N GLU A 358 -7.07 -13.53 -8.17
CA GLU A 358 -7.27 -14.77 -7.42
C GLU A 358 -7.32 -14.38 -5.94
N GLN A 359 -8.44 -14.71 -5.29
CA GLN A 359 -8.47 -14.69 -3.85
C GLN A 359 -7.39 -15.68 -3.45
N SER A 360 -6.25 -15.17 -2.96
CA SER A 360 -5.44 -15.98 -2.09
C SER A 360 -6.35 -16.26 -0.91
N SER A 361 -7.04 -17.40 -0.94
CA SER A 361 -7.50 -18.06 0.27
C SER A 361 -6.37 -17.92 1.27
N LEU A 362 -6.67 -17.49 2.49
CA LEU A 362 -5.75 -17.60 3.61
C LEU A 362 -5.42 -19.09 3.80
N ILE A 363 -4.47 -19.60 3.04
CA ILE A 363 -3.79 -20.89 3.20
C ILE A 363 -2.37 -20.66 2.69
N THR A 364 -1.42 -20.92 3.58
CA THR A 364 -0.04 -21.34 3.34
C THR A 364 0.16 -21.88 1.92
N GLN A 365 1.20 -21.42 1.23
CA GLN A 365 1.59 -22.02 -0.05
C GLN A 365 1.98 -23.49 0.17
N GLU A 366 1.05 -24.41 -0.13
CA GLU A 366 1.39 -25.73 -0.65
C GLU A 366 0.80 -25.83 -2.07
N SER A 367 1.71 -25.85 -3.03
CA SER A 367 1.44 -25.99 -4.45
C SER A 367 1.02 -27.41 -4.77
N SER A 368 -0.23 -27.60 -5.19
CA SER A 368 -0.63 -28.74 -6.00
C SER A 368 -0.38 -28.43 -7.48
N HIS A 369 0.64 -29.06 -8.07
CA HIS A 369 0.70 -29.29 -9.50
C HIS A 369 0.79 -30.80 -9.75
N GLU A 370 -0.36 -31.39 -10.05
CA GLU A 370 -0.43 -32.67 -10.76
C GLU A 370 0.10 -32.50 -12.18
N THR A 371 0.92 -33.46 -12.57
CA THR A 371 1.58 -33.55 -13.88
C THR A 371 0.64 -34.24 -14.87
N ARG A 372 0.50 -33.69 -16.09
CA ARG A 372 0.23 -34.50 -17.29
C ARG A 372 1.26 -34.18 -18.36
N MET A 373 1.98 -35.22 -18.76
CA MET A 373 3.02 -35.24 -19.79
C MET A 373 2.43 -35.03 -21.19
N GLY A 374 3.17 -34.32 -22.04
CA GLY A 374 2.97 -34.24 -23.49
C GLY A 374 3.88 -33.22 -24.17
N ASP A 375 5.03 -33.71 -24.65
CA ASP A 375 5.89 -33.24 -25.75
C ASP A 375 6.50 -31.80 -25.82
N VAL A 376 7.80 -31.77 -25.49
CA VAL A 376 8.97 -31.14 -26.17
C VAL A 376 8.80 -29.76 -26.86
N LYS A 377 9.47 -28.73 -26.30
CA LYS A 377 10.63 -28.04 -26.94
C LYS A 377 11.40 -27.16 -25.94
N THR A 378 12.70 -27.39 -25.89
CA THR A 378 13.71 -26.82 -25.00
C THR A 378 13.94 -25.32 -25.24
N LEU A 379 13.92 -24.51 -24.18
CA LEU A 379 14.62 -23.22 -24.10
C LEU A 379 15.46 -23.23 -22.83
N GLU A 380 16.79 -23.26 -22.99
CA GLU A 380 17.75 -23.17 -21.90
C GLU A 380 17.64 -21.81 -21.19
N VAL A 381 17.33 -21.83 -19.90
CA VAL A 381 17.57 -20.70 -18.99
C VAL A 381 18.52 -21.18 -17.91
N LYS A 382 19.72 -20.61 -17.87
CA LYS A 382 20.72 -20.91 -16.83
C LYS A 382 20.19 -20.46 -15.46
N PRO A 383 20.18 -21.32 -14.44
CA PRO A 383 19.79 -20.92 -13.09
C PRO A 383 20.87 -20.03 -12.48
N VAL A 384 20.47 -18.86 -11.98
CA VAL A 384 21.30 -18.06 -11.06
C VAL A 384 21.03 -18.60 -9.66
N HIS A 385 21.91 -19.46 -9.14
CA HIS A 385 21.92 -19.81 -7.73
C HIS A 385 22.34 -18.59 -6.90
N ARG A 386 21.54 -18.24 -5.88
CA ARG A 386 21.97 -17.37 -4.78
C ARG A 386 22.12 -18.26 -3.55
N ASP A 387 23.35 -18.38 -3.06
CA ASP A 387 23.64 -19.11 -1.82
C ASP A 387 23.07 -18.34 -0.62
N ILE A 388 22.17 -18.99 0.13
CA ILE A 388 21.72 -18.49 1.43
C ILE A 388 22.69 -19.02 2.49
N ILE A 389 23.62 -18.18 2.94
CA ILE A 389 24.62 -18.57 3.95
C ILE A 389 23.98 -18.56 5.35
N LEU A 390 23.73 -19.74 5.91
CA LEU A 390 23.38 -19.91 7.32
C LEU A 390 24.58 -19.51 8.21
N LYS A 391 24.37 -18.57 9.13
CA LYS A 391 25.44 -18.09 10.03
C LYS A 391 25.66 -19.07 11.18
N PRO A 392 26.91 -19.45 11.51
CA PRO A 392 27.21 -20.56 12.43
C PRO A 392 26.89 -20.34 13.92
N ASN A 393 26.57 -19.10 14.34
CA ASN A 393 26.39 -18.75 15.77
C ASN A 393 24.97 -18.33 16.16
N LYS A 394 23.95 -18.62 15.35
CA LYS A 394 22.54 -18.38 15.70
C LYS A 394 21.74 -19.68 15.65
N GLU A 395 20.88 -19.91 16.64
CA GLU A 395 19.86 -20.96 16.55
C GLU A 395 18.96 -20.65 15.35
N ASN A 396 19.11 -21.42 14.27
CA ASN A 396 18.21 -21.35 13.14
C ASN A 396 17.11 -22.38 13.40
N LEU A 397 15.92 -21.88 13.76
CA LEU A 397 14.73 -22.70 13.88
C LEU A 397 14.25 -23.06 12.49
N LEU A 398 14.17 -24.35 12.21
CA LEU A 398 13.71 -24.89 10.94
C LEU A 398 12.66 -25.95 11.20
N ASP A 399 11.76 -26.08 10.23
CA ASP A 399 10.81 -27.16 10.21
C ASP A 399 11.54 -28.46 9.86
N ALA A 400 11.15 -29.53 10.54
CA ALA A 400 11.65 -30.84 10.26
C ALA A 400 10.55 -31.89 10.38
N GLU A 401 10.62 -32.90 9.52
CA GLU A 401 9.77 -34.07 9.61
C GLU A 401 10.53 -35.20 10.32
N VAL A 402 9.91 -35.79 11.34
CA VAL A 402 10.52 -36.88 12.10
C VAL A 402 10.55 -38.15 11.26
N LYS A 403 11.75 -38.65 11.01
CA LYS A 403 12.00 -39.97 10.41
C LYS A 403 12.30 -40.98 11.53
N GLU A 404 12.44 -42.24 11.16
CA GLU A 404 12.78 -43.30 12.11
C GLU A 404 14.21 -43.12 12.67
N ASN A 405 14.50 -43.75 13.81
CA ASN A 405 15.84 -43.79 14.42
C ASN A 405 16.44 -42.42 14.83
N ASN A 406 15.63 -41.49 15.37
CA ASN A 406 16.04 -40.13 15.77
C ASN A 406 16.67 -39.32 14.63
N GLN A 407 16.30 -39.61 13.39
CA GLN A 407 16.65 -38.77 12.24
C GLN A 407 15.49 -37.83 11.93
N VAL A 408 15.82 -36.62 11.50
CA VAL A 408 14.82 -35.65 11.06
C VAL A 408 15.24 -35.09 9.71
N GLU A 409 14.28 -34.96 8.81
CA GLU A 409 14.46 -34.31 7.53
C GLU A 409 14.17 -32.83 7.69
N VAL A 410 15.21 -32.01 7.70
CA VAL A 410 15.14 -30.56 7.86
C VAL A 410 14.99 -29.89 6.52
N TYR A 411 14.06 -28.94 6.44
CA TYR A 411 13.82 -28.11 5.27
C TYR A 411 14.72 -26.87 5.34
N MET A 412 15.74 -26.81 4.47
CA MET A 412 16.70 -25.71 4.43
C MET A 412 16.11 -24.48 3.70
N PRO A 413 16.53 -23.24 4.02
CA PRO A 413 15.99 -22.03 3.38
C PRO A 413 16.17 -21.94 1.86
N ASP A 414 17.11 -22.68 1.30
CA ASP A 414 17.36 -22.79 -0.15
C ASP A 414 16.42 -23.80 -0.85
N GLY A 415 15.49 -24.41 -0.10
CA GLY A 415 14.56 -25.42 -0.59
C GLY A 415 15.12 -26.84 -0.58
N THR A 416 16.38 -27.05 -0.18
CA THR A 416 16.96 -28.39 -0.08
C THR A 416 16.50 -29.09 1.20
N LYS A 417 16.47 -30.43 1.15
CA LYS A 417 16.17 -31.28 2.30
C LYS A 417 17.46 -31.90 2.81
N LYS A 418 17.66 -31.89 4.13
CA LYS A 418 18.82 -32.52 4.75
C LYS A 418 18.41 -33.40 5.92
N ILE A 419 18.89 -34.65 5.92
CA ILE A 419 18.70 -35.54 7.05
C ILE A 419 19.77 -35.22 8.10
N VAL A 420 19.31 -34.92 9.32
CA VAL A 420 20.18 -34.64 10.46
C VAL A 420 19.76 -35.48 11.65
N ARG A 421 20.69 -35.74 12.56
CA ARG A 421 20.42 -36.52 13.77
C ARG A 421 19.92 -35.62 14.88
N LEU A 422 18.81 -36.02 15.50
CA LEU A 422 18.29 -35.37 16.69
C LEU A 422 19.16 -35.76 17.89
N VAL A 423 19.88 -34.79 18.47
CA VAL A 423 20.80 -35.02 19.60
C VAL A 423 20.15 -34.77 20.95
N SER A 424 19.01 -34.10 20.99
CA SER A 424 18.24 -33.84 22.20
C SER A 424 16.75 -33.72 21.91
N GLY A 425 15.93 -34.34 22.77
CA GLY A 425 14.49 -34.47 22.64
C GLY A 425 14.05 -35.81 22.05
N LYS A 426 12.76 -36.11 22.14
CA LYS A 426 12.11 -37.24 21.47
C LYS A 426 10.92 -36.70 20.70
N ALA A 427 10.71 -37.19 19.49
CA ALA A 427 9.57 -36.82 18.67
C ALA A 427 9.00 -38.07 17.98
N GLU A 428 7.70 -38.06 17.71
CA GLU A 428 7.01 -39.18 17.06
C GLU A 428 7.25 -39.18 15.54
N PRO A 429 7.55 -40.34 14.92
CA PRO A 429 7.70 -40.45 13.46
C PRO A 429 6.48 -39.92 12.70
N GLY A 430 6.72 -39.24 11.59
CA GLY A 430 5.67 -38.68 10.73
C GLY A 430 5.04 -37.38 11.24
N LYS A 431 5.52 -36.81 12.35
CA LYS A 431 5.11 -35.48 12.82
C LYS A 431 6.04 -34.39 12.28
N VAL A 432 5.48 -33.19 12.09
CA VAL A 432 6.25 -31.97 11.79
C VAL A 432 6.59 -31.28 13.11
N ILE A 433 7.88 -31.02 13.30
CA ILE A 433 8.45 -30.46 14.52
C ILE A 433 9.32 -29.25 14.17
N GLU A 434 9.50 -28.36 15.13
CA GLU A 434 10.47 -27.29 15.05
C GLU A 434 11.78 -27.76 15.69
N VAL A 435 12.90 -27.60 14.98
CA VAL A 435 14.23 -27.97 15.45
C VAL A 435 15.21 -26.81 15.31
N ALA A 436 16.17 -26.73 16.23
CA ALA A 436 17.35 -25.88 16.07
C ALA A 436 18.50 -26.72 15.50
N ILE A 437 19.07 -26.29 14.38
CA ILE A 437 20.27 -26.93 13.79
C ILE A 437 21.55 -26.24 14.23
N TYR A 438 22.60 -27.03 14.47
CA TYR A 438 23.93 -26.55 14.85
C TYR A 438 24.99 -27.05 13.87
N PRO A 439 25.94 -26.20 13.47
CA PRO A 439 27.08 -26.64 12.67
C PRO A 439 28.05 -27.44 13.54
N ASP A 440 28.62 -28.51 12.98
CA ASP A 440 29.75 -29.20 13.59
C ASP A 440 31.03 -28.36 13.53
N LYS A 441 32.15 -28.87 14.08
CA LYS A 441 33.45 -28.19 14.06
C LYS A 441 33.97 -27.86 12.65
N LYS A 442 33.40 -28.47 11.60
CA LYS A 442 33.74 -28.26 10.19
C LYS A 442 32.70 -27.38 9.47
N GLY A 443 31.70 -26.86 10.18
CA GLY A 443 30.65 -26.02 9.61
C GLY A 443 29.45 -26.79 9.05
N ASN A 444 29.38 -28.12 9.20
CA ASN A 444 28.30 -28.91 8.63
C ASN A 444 27.11 -29.02 9.60
N PHE A 445 25.92 -28.66 9.14
CA PHE A 445 24.68 -28.83 9.90
C PHE A 445 24.22 -30.29 9.88
N ASN A 446 24.74 -31.13 10.78
CA ASN A 446 24.45 -32.57 10.84
C ASN A 446 23.70 -32.98 12.12
N GLN A 447 23.45 -32.03 13.03
CA GLN A 447 22.80 -32.25 14.33
C GLN A 447 21.67 -31.24 14.55
N ALA A 448 20.60 -31.69 15.19
CA ALA A 448 19.43 -30.89 15.52
C ALA A 448 18.95 -31.13 16.96
N SER A 449 18.36 -30.10 17.58
CA SER A 449 17.70 -30.18 18.89
C SER A 449 16.21 -29.88 18.72
N PHE A 450 15.35 -30.73 19.27
CA PHE A 450 13.89 -30.53 19.25
C PHE A 450 13.48 -29.31 20.10
N LYS A 451 12.60 -28.48 19.56
CA LYS A 451 12.08 -27.28 20.22
C LYS A 451 10.57 -27.35 20.48
N GLY A 452 9.81 -28.05 19.65
CA GLY A 452 8.38 -28.28 19.88
C GLY A 452 7.69 -28.95 18.69
N TYR A 453 6.45 -29.40 18.90
CA TYR A 453 5.56 -29.79 17.80
C TYR A 453 4.94 -28.53 17.19
N LYS A 454 4.83 -28.47 15.87
CA LYS A 454 3.99 -27.46 15.23
C LYS A 454 2.53 -27.84 15.43
N LYS A 455 1.72 -26.85 15.84
CA LYS A 455 0.26 -26.99 16.00
C LYS A 455 -0.44 -27.01 14.66
#